data_AF-A0A4Q2JE03-F1
#
_entry.id   AF-A0A4Q2JE03-F1
#
_cell.length_a   1.000
_cell.length_b   1.000
_cell.length_c   1.000
_cell.angle_alpha   90.00
_cell.angle_beta   90.00
_cell.angle_gamma   90.00
#
_symmetry.space_group_name_H-M   'P 1'
#
loop_
_entity.id
_entity.type
_entity.pdbx_description
1 polymer ?
#
loop_
_entity_poly.entity_id
_entity_poly.type
_entity_poly.pdbx_seq_one_letter_code
_entity_poly.pdbx_strand_id
1 'polypeptide(L)'
;MKTIQLRRYTLVDGEYDAFVTWWDEWMPRVRSAAGFAIEFAYGIREANQFVWAVSAPGDADAFRALEAEYLASDARAAAFDGVPQRIAVYDIALVDDIAA
;
A
#
# COMPACT_ATOMS: atom_id res chain seq x y z
N MET A 1 15.23 8.78 -11.16
CA MET A 1 13.93 9.34 -10.75
C MET A 1 13.04 8.20 -10.28
N LYS A 2 12.34 8.39 -9.15
CA LYS A 2 11.34 7.45 -8.65
C LYS A 2 10.01 8.18 -8.50
N THR A 3 8.92 7.47 -8.68
CA THR A 3 7.57 7.96 -8.41
C THR A 3 7.06 7.35 -7.11
N ILE A 4 6.46 8.17 -6.24
CA ILE A 4 5.95 7.76 -4.93
C ILE A 4 4.42 7.86 -4.93
N GLN A 5 3.75 6.84 -4.40
CA GLN A 5 2.33 6.85 -4.07
C GLN A 5 2.17 6.85 -2.55
N LEU A 6 1.51 7.87 -2.01
CA LEU A 6 1.10 7.92 -0.61
C LEU A 6 -0.28 7.28 -0.47
N ARG A 7 -0.43 6.45 0.57
CA ARG A 7 -1.66 5.74 0.90
C ARG A 7 -2.05 6.03 2.33
N ARG A 8 -3.23 6.60 2.53
CA ARG A 8 -3.81 6.93 3.83
C ARG A 8 -5.14 6.21 3.99
N TYR A 9 -5.26 5.42 5.06
CA TYR A 9 -6.44 4.65 5.37
C TYR A 9 -7.03 5.03 6.70
N THR A 10 -8.35 5.12 6.75
CA THR A 10 -9.12 4.92 7.98
C THR A 10 -9.60 3.49 7.97
N LEU A 11 -9.29 2.75 9.03
CA LEU A 11 -9.66 1.34 9.14
C LEU A 11 -11.09 1.19 9.65
N VAL A 12 -11.67 0.02 9.43
CA VAL A 12 -12.94 -0.35 10.06
C VAL A 12 -12.73 -0.45 11.58
N ASP A 13 -13.71 -0.03 12.36
CA ASP A 13 -13.64 -0.10 13.83
C ASP A 13 -13.43 -1.54 14.30
N GLY A 14 -12.42 -1.75 15.15
CA GLY A 14 -12.04 -3.07 15.65
C GLY A 14 -11.10 -3.88 14.75
N GLU A 15 -10.85 -3.45 13.50
CA GLU A 15 -10.00 -4.19 12.55
C GLU A 15 -8.51 -3.81 12.61
N TYR A 16 -8.12 -2.85 13.46
CA TYR A 16 -6.75 -2.30 13.46
C TYR A 16 -5.67 -3.39 13.57
N ASP A 17 -5.73 -4.24 14.59
CA ASP A 17 -4.69 -5.25 14.83
C ASP A 17 -4.68 -6.33 13.75
N ALA A 18 -5.86 -6.73 13.27
CA ALA A 18 -6.00 -7.67 12.18
C ALA A 18 -5.45 -7.11 10.85
N PHE A 19 -5.70 -5.83 10.58
CA PHE A 19 -5.16 -5.14 9.43
C PHE A 19 -3.63 -5.03 9.48
N VAL A 20 -3.06 -4.58 10.60
CA VAL A 20 -1.61 -4.43 10.75
C VAL A 20 -0.90 -5.76 10.61
N THR A 21 -1.44 -6.83 11.23
CA THR A 21 -0.87 -8.18 11.14
C THR A 21 -0.85 -8.67 9.70
N TRP A 22 -1.98 -8.54 8.99
CA TRP A 22 -2.07 -8.92 7.58
C TRP A 22 -1.15 -8.08 6.68
N TRP A 23 -1.09 -6.78 6.93
CA TRP A 23 -0.26 -5.86 6.14
C TRP A 23 1.22 -6.24 6.26
N ASP A 24 1.70 -6.48 7.49
CA ASP A 24 3.10 -6.83 7.77
C ASP A 24 3.51 -8.16 7.13
N GLU A 25 2.60 -9.14 7.12
CA GLU A 25 2.83 -10.43 6.47
C GLU A 25 2.93 -10.31 4.95
N TRP A 26 1.98 -9.60 4.33
CA TRP A 26 1.76 -9.69 2.89
C TRP A 26 2.36 -8.56 2.08
N MET A 27 2.15 -7.31 2.49
CA MET A 27 2.47 -6.15 1.64
C MET A 27 3.96 -6.03 1.31
N PRO A 28 4.90 -6.19 2.27
CA PRO A 28 6.33 -6.20 1.96
C PRO A 28 6.71 -7.28 0.94
N ARG A 29 6.09 -8.46 1.00
CA ARG A 29 6.40 -9.56 0.08
C ARG A 29 5.89 -9.29 -1.33
N VAL A 30 4.59 -9.02 -1.47
CA VAL A 30 3.96 -8.92 -2.79
C VAL A 30 4.32 -7.63 -3.51
N ARG A 31 4.55 -6.52 -2.79
CA ARG A 31 4.99 -5.25 -3.40
C ARG A 31 6.42 -5.32 -3.87
N SER A 32 7.34 -5.85 -3.04
CA SER A 32 8.74 -5.97 -3.45
C SER A 32 8.94 -6.98 -4.57
N ALA A 33 8.22 -8.10 -4.58
CA ALA A 33 8.24 -9.03 -5.71
C ALA A 33 7.74 -8.40 -7.02
N ALA A 34 6.83 -7.42 -6.94
CA ALA A 34 6.32 -6.66 -8.08
C ALA A 34 7.17 -5.42 -8.43
N GLY A 35 8.37 -5.26 -7.87
CA GLY A 35 9.28 -4.16 -8.22
C GLY A 35 9.04 -2.85 -7.48
N PHE A 36 8.19 -2.84 -6.45
CA PHE A 36 7.97 -1.67 -5.61
C PHE A 36 8.86 -1.67 -4.36
N ALA A 37 9.24 -0.49 -3.89
CA ALA A 37 9.83 -0.29 -2.56
C ALA A 37 8.79 0.29 -1.60
N ILE A 38 8.69 -0.24 -0.38
CA ILE A 38 7.94 0.40 0.70
C ILE A 38 8.89 1.42 1.35
N GLU A 39 8.52 2.69 1.29
CA GLU A 39 9.35 3.79 1.83
C GLU A 39 9.18 3.90 3.35
N PHE A 40 7.94 3.75 3.82
CA PHE A 40 7.58 3.69 5.23
C PHE A 40 6.17 3.14 5.40
N ALA A 41 5.84 2.74 6.62
CA ALA A 41 4.47 2.43 7.03
C ALA A 41 4.28 2.73 8.52
N TYR A 42 3.22 3.46 8.84
CA TYR A 42 2.89 3.88 10.20
C TYR A 42 1.42 3.61 10.49
N GLY A 43 1.16 2.96 11.61
CA GLY A 43 -0.17 2.88 12.18
C GLY A 43 -0.38 3.96 13.24
N ILE A 44 -1.54 4.61 13.23
CA ILE A 44 -1.96 5.65 14.17
C ILE A 44 -3.18 5.12 14.91
N ARG A 45 -2.94 4.41 16.01
CA ARG A 45 -3.98 3.66 16.73
C ARG A 45 -5.07 4.58 17.28
N GLU A 46 -4.69 5.74 17.79
CA GLU A 46 -5.59 6.73 18.38
C GLU A 46 -6.60 7.26 17.36
N ALA A 47 -6.24 7.31 16.08
CA ALA A 47 -7.08 7.78 14.99
C ALA A 47 -7.71 6.64 14.17
N ASN A 48 -7.42 5.39 14.51
CA ASN A 48 -7.74 4.20 13.69
C ASN A 48 -7.28 4.35 12.23
N GLN A 49 -6.06 4.84 12.02
CA GLN A 49 -5.50 5.12 10.70
C GLN A 49 -4.24 4.31 10.40
N PHE A 50 -3.98 4.10 9.11
CA PHE A 50 -2.74 3.51 8.62
C PHE A 50 -2.24 4.29 7.41
N VAL A 51 -1.00 4.77 7.47
CA VAL A 51 -0.40 5.62 6.44
C VAL A 51 0.91 5.00 5.99
N TRP A 52 1.07 4.82 4.69
CA TRP A 52 2.27 4.24 4.12
C TRP A 52 2.56 4.78 2.73
N ALA A 53 3.80 4.66 2.30
CA ALA A 53 4.22 5.08 0.98
C ALA A 53 4.92 3.93 0.25
N VAL A 54 4.64 3.85 -1.04
CA VAL A 54 5.24 2.87 -1.94
C VAL A 54 5.79 3.59 -3.16
N SER A 55 6.97 3.20 -3.62
CA SER A 55 7.62 3.83 -4.77
C SER A 55 8.04 2.80 -5.82
N ALA A 56 8.23 3.28 -7.04
CA ALA A 56 8.86 2.52 -8.11
C ALA A 56 9.77 3.44 -8.95
N PRO A 57 10.82 2.90 -9.60
CA PRO A 57 11.59 3.65 -10.58
C PRO A 57 10.72 4.15 -11.74
N GLY A 58 11.07 5.31 -12.30
CA GLY A 58 10.37 5.88 -13.45
C GLY A 58 9.39 6.98 -13.10
N ASP A 59 8.66 7.44 -14.10
CA ASP A 59 7.64 8.49 -14.00
C ASP A 59 6.25 7.93 -13.61
N ALA A 60 5.26 8.82 -13.60
CA ALA A 60 3.90 8.49 -13.21
C ALA A 60 3.25 7.44 -14.12
N ASP A 61 3.57 7.42 -15.41
CA ASP A 61 2.98 6.48 -16.36
C ASP A 61 3.62 5.10 -16.23
N ALA A 62 4.95 5.05 -16.04
CA ALA A 62 5.64 3.82 -15.69
C ALA A 62 5.13 3.22 -14.36
N PHE A 63 4.91 4.05 -13.35
CA PHE A 63 4.35 3.61 -12.07
C PHE A 63 2.95 3.01 -12.25
N ARG A 64 2.06 3.69 -13.00
CA ARG A 64 0.69 3.22 -13.23
C ARG A 64 0.65 1.92 -14.02
N ALA A 65 1.54 1.76 -15.01
CA ALA A 65 1.66 0.51 -15.76
C ALA A 65 2.07 -0.65 -14.83
N LEU A 66 3.10 -0.45 -14.01
CA LEU A 66 3.54 -1.45 -13.02
C LEU A 66 2.44 -1.75 -11.99
N GLU A 67 1.71 -0.74 -11.53
CA GLU A 67 0.59 -0.93 -10.60
C GLU A 67 -0.53 -1.75 -11.23
N ALA A 68 -0.86 -1.51 -12.50
CA ALA A 68 -1.86 -2.31 -13.21
C ALA A 68 -1.46 -3.78 -13.33
N GLU A 69 -0.19 -4.08 -13.63
CA GLU A 69 0.34 -5.45 -13.65
C GLU A 69 0.25 -6.12 -12.26
N TYR A 70 0.68 -5.41 -11.22
CA TYR A 70 0.57 -5.89 -9.84
C TYR A 70 -0.89 -6.16 -9.43
N LEU A 71 -1.81 -5.26 -9.78
CA LEU A 71 -3.22 -5.40 -9.46
C LEU A 71 -3.86 -6.65 -10.07
N ALA A 72 -3.38 -7.06 -11.24
CA ALA A 72 -3.81 -8.26 -11.98
C ALA A 72 -3.05 -9.55 -11.58
N SER A 73 -2.05 -9.47 -10.69
CA SER A 73 -1.19 -10.61 -10.37
C SER A 73 -1.82 -11.63 -9.42
N ASP A 74 -1.49 -12.90 -9.61
CA ASP A 74 -1.88 -14.00 -8.72
C ASP A 74 -1.33 -13.84 -7.30
N ALA A 75 -0.12 -13.26 -7.17
CA ALA A 75 0.49 -12.99 -5.88
C ALA A 75 -0.35 -12.00 -5.05
N ARG A 76 -0.89 -10.96 -5.70
CA ARG A 76 -1.85 -10.06 -5.06
C ARG A 76 -3.17 -10.78 -4.77
N ALA A 77 -3.70 -11.55 -5.71
CA ALA A 77 -4.94 -12.29 -5.48
C ALA A 77 -4.85 -13.19 -4.23
N ALA A 78 -3.77 -13.94 -4.09
CA ALA A 78 -3.51 -14.79 -2.92
C ALA A 78 -3.43 -14.00 -1.61
N ALA A 79 -2.80 -12.81 -1.62
CA ALA A 79 -2.70 -11.96 -0.44
C ALA A 79 -4.06 -11.44 0.07
N PHE A 80 -5.07 -11.36 -0.80
CA PHE A 80 -6.41 -10.86 -0.47
C PHE A 80 -7.46 -11.98 -0.38
N ASP A 81 -7.09 -13.23 -0.64
CA ASP A 81 -8.02 -14.36 -0.60
C ASP A 81 -8.55 -14.58 0.82
N GLY A 82 -9.88 -14.63 0.97
CA GLY A 82 -10.55 -14.75 2.27
C GLY A 82 -10.38 -13.56 3.22
N VAL A 83 -9.74 -12.46 2.80
CA VAL A 83 -9.52 -11.27 3.64
C VAL A 83 -10.75 -10.37 3.59
N PRO A 84 -11.40 -10.05 4.73
CA PRO A 84 -12.54 -9.15 4.73
C PRO A 84 -12.12 -7.70 4.39
N GLN A 85 -13.09 -6.85 4.05
CA GLN A 85 -12.83 -5.43 3.89
C GLN A 85 -12.47 -4.81 5.25
N ARG A 86 -11.23 -4.36 5.39
CA ARG A 86 -10.68 -3.75 6.63
C ARG A 86 -10.45 -2.24 6.56
N ILE A 87 -10.58 -1.66 5.36
CA ILE A 87 -10.39 -0.22 5.13
C ILE A 87 -11.76 0.41 4.91
N ALA A 88 -12.13 1.38 5.75
CA ALA A 88 -13.38 2.13 5.65
C ALA A 88 -13.26 3.30 4.66
N VAL A 89 -12.13 4.03 4.71
CA VAL A 89 -11.84 5.16 3.83
C VAL A 89 -10.42 5.03 3.30
N TYR A 90 -10.24 5.27 2.01
CA TYR A 90 -8.93 5.33 1.39
C TYR A 90 -8.71 6.67 0.67
N ASP A 91 -7.51 7.21 0.82
CA ASP A 91 -7.00 8.34 0.06
C ASP A 91 -5.62 7.94 -0.47
N ILE A 92 -5.52 7.84 -1.80
CA ILE A 92 -4.37 7.31 -2.51
C ILE A 92 -4.01 8.30 -3.62
N ALA A 93 -2.78 8.77 -3.61
CA ALA A 93 -2.30 9.74 -4.59
C ALA A 93 -0.81 9.54 -4.90
N LEU A 94 -0.42 9.82 -6.14
CA LEU A 94 0.98 10.10 -6.43
C LEU A 94 1.36 11.44 -5.79
N VAL A 95 2.57 11.54 -5.26
CA VAL A 95 3.05 12.72 -4.54
C VAL A 95 4.38 13.19 -5.10
N ASP A 96 4.60 14.50 -5.03
CA ASP A 96 5.89 15.11 -5.31
C ASP A 96 6.80 14.97 -4.08
N ASP A 97 8.01 14.46 -4.29
CA ASP A 97 9.01 14.38 -3.23
C ASP A 97 9.75 15.72 -3.12
N ILE A 98 9.36 16.53 -2.13
CA ILE A 98 9.87 17.90 -1.96
C ILE A 98 11.27 17.92 -1.32
N ALA A 99 11.65 16.87 -0.59
CA ALA A 99 12.89 16.82 0.19
C ALA A 99 14.02 16.02 -0.46
N ALA A 100 13.76 15.40 -1.62
CA ALA A 100 14.70 14.54 -2.35
C ALA A 100 15.84 15.30 -3.05
#